data_AF-A0ABD2P0C4-F1
#
_entry.id   AF-A0ABD2P0C4-F1
#
_cell.length_a   1.000
_cell.length_b   1.000
_cell.length_c   1.000
_cell.angle_alpha   90.00
_cell.angle_beta   90.00
_cell.angle_gamma   90.00
#
_symmetry.space_group_name_H-M   'P 1'
#
loop_
_entity.id
_entity.type
_entity.pdbx_description
1 polymer ?
#
loop_
_entity_poly.entity_id
_entity_poly.type
_entity_poly.pdbx_seq_one_letter_code
_entity_poly.pdbx_strand_id
1 'polypeptide(L)'
;MSLNCRFDHFPNRIFPNCFYVYSFKRIPGQKNGYDMSPFIRRYAKYLNEKAISYRTVAFDFCKIKRGKEDGMLRTMNTDKLLKTLPVLQNQLDVLLEFECSSNDLTNGIINMCFMLLFKDLIRLFAGYNDGIINLLEKYFDMNKKQCKEALDIYKKFLIRMDRVSEFLKVAENVGIDKGNIPDLTKAPSSLLTHLYKR
;
A
#
# COMPACT_ATOMS: atom_id res chain seq x y z
N MET A 1 -25.64 -25.46 -9.97
CA MET A 1 -25.07 -25.37 -8.61
C MET A 1 -25.03 -23.89 -8.24
N SER A 2 -26.13 -23.38 -7.69
CA SER A 2 -26.34 -21.95 -7.49
C SER A 2 -25.69 -21.51 -6.17
N LEU A 3 -24.74 -20.58 -6.24
CA LEU A 3 -24.14 -19.91 -5.09
C LEU A 3 -25.18 -18.98 -4.45
N ASN A 4 -25.91 -19.48 -3.45
CA ASN A 4 -26.77 -18.63 -2.62
C ASN A 4 -25.91 -17.89 -1.59
N CYS A 5 -25.42 -16.71 -1.96
CA CYS A 5 -24.90 -15.72 -1.02
C CYS A 5 -26.08 -14.90 -0.47
N ARG A 6 -26.38 -15.00 0.84
CA ARG A 6 -27.28 -14.05 1.49
C ARG A 6 -26.57 -12.71 1.64
N PHE A 7 -27.06 -11.69 0.94
CA PHE A 7 -26.74 -10.29 1.17
C PHE A 7 -27.81 -9.72 2.10
N ASP A 8 -27.60 -9.81 3.42
CA ASP A 8 -28.51 -9.14 4.36
C ASP A 8 -28.30 -7.62 4.29
N HIS A 9 -29.43 -6.91 4.25
CA HIS A 9 -29.61 -5.48 4.02
C HIS A 9 -28.80 -4.61 5.00
N PHE A 10 -28.05 -3.63 4.49
CA PHE A 10 -27.39 -2.58 5.29
C PHE A 10 -27.58 -1.18 4.68
N PRO A 11 -27.57 -0.12 5.52
CA PRO A 11 -28.22 1.14 5.22
C PRO A 11 -27.49 1.98 4.17
N ASN A 12 -28.30 2.70 3.40
CA ASN A 12 -27.97 3.61 2.31
C ASN A 12 -26.78 4.55 2.61
N ARG A 13 -25.59 4.24 2.06
CA ARG A 13 -24.53 5.18 1.58
C ARG A 13 -23.22 4.44 1.25
N ILE A 14 -23.26 3.39 0.43
CA ILE A 14 -22.02 2.67 0.09
C ILE A 14 -21.93 2.42 -1.43
N PHE A 15 -20.74 2.68 -1.97
CA PHE A 15 -20.44 2.78 -3.40
C PHE A 15 -20.90 1.54 -4.20
N PRO A 16 -21.56 1.72 -5.35
CA PRO A 16 -22.25 0.62 -6.05
C PRO A 16 -21.32 -0.50 -6.57
N ASN A 17 -20.01 -0.28 -6.65
CA ASN A 17 -19.03 -1.23 -7.23
C ASN A 17 -17.89 -1.65 -6.26
N CYS A 18 -18.10 -1.54 -4.94
CA CYS A 18 -17.14 -2.01 -3.94
C CYS A 18 -17.33 -3.51 -3.67
N PHE A 19 -16.25 -4.25 -3.37
CA PHE A 19 -16.36 -5.62 -2.88
C PHE A 19 -16.87 -5.62 -1.42
N TYR A 20 -18.09 -6.13 -1.19
CA TYR A 20 -18.70 -6.24 0.14
C TYR A 20 -18.44 -7.61 0.76
N VAL A 21 -17.23 -7.80 1.30
CA VAL A 21 -16.79 -9.12 1.81
C VAL A 21 -16.59 -9.12 3.33
N TYR A 22 -16.93 -8.03 4.02
CA TYR A 22 -16.67 -7.83 5.46
C TYR A 22 -17.22 -8.94 6.36
N SER A 23 -18.37 -9.53 5.99
CA SER A 23 -19.03 -10.60 6.75
C SER A 23 -18.79 -12.00 6.18
N PHE A 24 -17.84 -12.17 5.26
CA PHE A 24 -17.58 -13.47 4.63
C PHE A 24 -17.06 -14.47 5.67
N LYS A 25 -17.93 -15.42 6.03
CA LYS A 25 -17.65 -16.63 6.80
C LYS A 25 -18.27 -17.80 6.06
N ARG A 26 -17.52 -18.89 5.90
CA ARG A 26 -18.01 -20.09 5.19
C ARG A 26 -18.84 -20.99 6.11
N ILE A 27 -19.66 -21.85 5.50
CA ILE A 27 -20.51 -22.89 6.11
C ILE A 27 -19.65 -23.86 6.95
N PRO A 28 -20.09 -24.25 8.17
CA PRO A 28 -19.38 -25.21 9.03
C PRO A 28 -19.16 -26.56 8.34
N GLY A 29 -17.96 -27.14 8.45
CA GLY A 29 -17.66 -28.51 8.00
C GLY A 29 -16.53 -28.68 6.98
N GLN A 30 -15.98 -27.60 6.40
CA GLN A 30 -14.76 -27.65 5.57
C GLN A 30 -13.58 -26.99 6.29
N LYS A 31 -12.59 -27.81 6.70
CA LYS A 31 -11.39 -27.34 7.43
C LYS A 31 -10.58 -26.28 6.65
N ASN A 32 -10.41 -26.44 5.34
CA ASN A 32 -9.58 -25.54 4.53
C ASN A 32 -10.18 -24.13 4.30
N GLY A 33 -11.47 -23.93 4.54
CA GLY A 33 -12.17 -22.67 4.24
C GLY A 33 -12.13 -21.63 5.36
N TYR A 34 -11.95 -22.06 6.61
CA TYR A 34 -11.94 -21.16 7.77
C TYR A 34 -10.67 -20.31 7.79
N ASP A 35 -9.52 -20.92 7.47
CA ASP A 35 -8.21 -20.27 7.50
C ASP A 35 -8.00 -19.24 6.36
N MET A 36 -8.74 -19.37 5.26
CA MET A 36 -8.59 -18.49 4.08
C MET A 36 -9.48 -17.24 4.12
N SER A 37 -10.54 -17.26 4.95
CA SER A 37 -11.51 -16.17 5.03
C SER A 37 -10.89 -14.81 5.43
N PRO A 38 -9.91 -14.72 6.35
CA PRO A 38 -9.21 -13.47 6.66
C PRO A 38 -8.49 -12.87 5.44
N PHE A 39 -7.80 -13.68 4.64
CA PHE A 39 -7.05 -13.23 3.46
C PHE A 39 -7.99 -12.71 2.37
N ILE A 40 -9.13 -13.36 2.16
CA ILE A 40 -10.17 -12.88 1.24
C ILE A 40 -10.65 -11.48 1.64
N ARG A 41 -10.94 -11.27 2.93
CA ARG A 41 -11.40 -9.97 3.45
C ARG A 41 -10.35 -8.88 3.30
N ARG A 42 -9.10 -9.19 3.67
CA ARG A 42 -7.96 -8.25 3.56
C ARG A 42 -7.66 -7.90 2.10
N TYR A 43 -7.67 -8.88 1.21
CA TYR A 43 -7.48 -8.63 -0.22
C TYR A 43 -8.61 -7.78 -0.82
N ALA A 44 -9.86 -8.09 -0.50
CA ALA A 44 -11.00 -7.28 -0.94
C ALA A 44 -10.91 -5.83 -0.40
N LYS A 45 -10.48 -5.66 0.86
CA LYS A 45 -10.20 -4.33 1.44
C LYS A 45 -9.14 -3.58 0.62
N TYR A 46 -8.05 -4.25 0.24
CA TYR A 46 -7.03 -3.66 -0.62
C TYR A 46 -7.57 -3.24 -1.99
N LEU A 47 -8.35 -4.09 -2.66
CA LEU A 47 -8.94 -3.74 -3.96
C LEU A 47 -9.87 -2.52 -3.87
N ASN A 48 -10.67 -2.45 -2.80
CA ASN A 48 -11.53 -1.29 -2.54
C ASN A 48 -10.70 -0.03 -2.30
N GLU A 49 -9.63 -0.12 -1.51
CA GLU A 49 -8.73 1.01 -1.27
C GLU A 49 -8.02 1.46 -2.55
N LYS A 50 -7.59 0.53 -3.40
CA LYS A 50 -7.00 0.85 -4.72
C LYS A 50 -7.99 1.59 -5.63
N ALA A 51 -9.28 1.27 -5.58
CA ALA A 51 -10.30 2.01 -6.31
C ALA A 51 -10.54 3.41 -5.72
N ILE A 52 -10.56 3.52 -4.39
CA ILE A 52 -10.70 4.82 -3.69
C ILE A 52 -9.52 5.73 -3.97
N SER A 53 -8.29 5.19 -3.95
CA SER A 53 -7.08 5.95 -4.24
C SER A 53 -7.12 6.49 -5.67
N TYR A 54 -7.43 5.63 -6.65
CA TYR A 54 -7.59 6.03 -8.06
C TYR A 54 -8.60 7.16 -8.22
N ARG A 55 -9.78 7.05 -7.59
CA ARG A 55 -10.81 8.11 -7.64
C ARG A 55 -10.32 9.42 -7.03
N THR A 56 -9.54 9.33 -5.96
CA THR A 56 -9.08 10.52 -5.20
C THR A 56 -8.02 11.30 -5.96
N VAL A 57 -7.09 10.61 -6.63
CA VAL A 57 -5.96 11.27 -7.31
C VAL A 57 -6.09 11.30 -8.85
N ALA A 58 -7.07 10.59 -9.41
CA ALA A 58 -7.34 10.44 -10.85
C ALA A 58 -6.21 9.76 -11.65
N PHE A 59 -5.41 8.92 -11.01
CA PHE A 59 -4.41 8.07 -11.65
C PHE A 59 -4.11 6.83 -10.78
N ASP A 60 -3.56 5.78 -11.41
CA ASP A 60 -3.13 4.56 -10.72
C ASP A 60 -1.66 4.68 -10.31
N PHE A 61 -1.39 4.69 -9.00
CA PHE A 61 -0.03 4.73 -8.47
C PHE A 61 0.86 3.60 -8.98
N CYS A 62 0.29 2.44 -9.34
CA CYS A 62 1.04 1.33 -9.92
C CYS A 62 1.35 1.51 -11.42
N LYS A 63 0.90 2.61 -12.05
CA LYS A 63 1.09 2.86 -13.50
C LYS A 63 1.72 4.21 -13.82
N ILE A 64 2.08 4.99 -12.80
CA ILE A 64 2.69 6.31 -13.01
C ILE A 64 4.06 6.21 -13.66
N LYS A 65 4.42 7.23 -14.46
CA LYS A 65 5.79 7.40 -14.96
C LYS A 65 6.74 7.64 -13.80
N ARG A 66 7.90 7.01 -13.87
CA ARG A 66 8.98 7.05 -12.86
C ARG A 66 10.24 7.65 -13.47
N GLY A 67 11.14 8.13 -12.63
CA GLY A 67 12.43 8.68 -13.04
C GLY A 67 12.66 10.09 -12.53
N LYS A 68 13.92 10.53 -12.58
CA LYS A 68 14.34 11.81 -12.00
C LYS A 68 13.72 13.02 -12.70
N GLU A 69 13.69 13.00 -14.04
CA GLU A 69 13.30 14.16 -14.86
C GLU A 69 11.80 14.22 -15.12
N ASP A 70 11.15 13.07 -15.35
CA ASP A 70 9.75 12.99 -15.77
C ASP A 70 8.86 12.16 -14.83
N GLY A 71 9.40 11.73 -13.68
CA GLY A 71 8.64 10.95 -12.71
C GLY A 71 7.49 11.76 -12.14
N MET A 72 6.26 11.26 -12.24
CA MET A 72 5.06 12.02 -11.89
C MET A 72 5.10 12.51 -10.44
N LEU A 73 5.47 11.65 -9.49
CA LEU A 73 5.63 12.02 -8.08
C LEU A 73 6.93 12.78 -7.81
N ARG A 74 7.94 12.64 -8.69
CA ARG A 74 9.24 13.31 -8.54
C ARG A 74 9.17 14.79 -8.94
N THR A 75 8.29 15.16 -9.87
CA THR A 75 8.14 16.54 -10.36
C THR A 75 6.90 17.26 -9.84
N MET A 76 6.02 16.55 -9.11
CA MET A 76 4.77 17.11 -8.56
C MET A 76 5.02 18.36 -7.70
N ASN A 77 4.18 19.39 -7.83
CA ASN A 77 4.24 20.59 -7.00
C ASN A 77 3.90 20.29 -5.52
N THR A 78 4.37 21.14 -4.61
CA THR A 78 4.27 20.92 -3.15
C THR A 78 2.83 20.71 -2.67
N ASP A 79 1.89 21.58 -3.06
CA ASP A 79 0.51 21.51 -2.54
C ASP A 79 -0.22 20.24 -2.98
N LYS A 80 0.01 19.82 -4.23
CA LYS A 80 -0.54 18.56 -4.73
C LYS A 80 0.18 17.37 -4.11
N LEU A 81 1.50 17.43 -3.93
CA LEU A 81 2.30 16.36 -3.35
C LEU A 81 1.89 16.06 -1.90
N LEU A 82 1.73 17.10 -1.07
CA LEU A 82 1.31 16.97 0.33
C LEU A 82 -0.08 16.36 0.48
N LYS A 83 -0.97 16.53 -0.51
CA LYS A 83 -2.29 15.88 -0.56
C LYS A 83 -2.24 14.47 -1.16
N THR A 84 -1.30 14.21 -2.06
CA THR A 84 -1.18 12.93 -2.79
C THR A 84 -0.49 11.85 -1.95
N LEU A 85 0.57 12.22 -1.21
CA LEU A 85 1.35 11.27 -0.41
C LEU A 85 0.52 10.56 0.67
N PRO A 86 -0.41 11.22 1.41
CA PRO A 86 -1.30 10.54 2.35
C PRO A 86 -2.19 9.48 1.70
N VAL A 87 -2.66 9.70 0.47
CA VAL A 87 -3.47 8.72 -0.26
C VAL A 87 -2.63 7.49 -0.62
N LEU A 88 -1.40 7.71 -1.09
CA LEU A 88 -0.46 6.63 -1.36
C LEU A 88 -0.10 5.84 -0.09
N GLN A 89 0.14 6.54 1.02
CA GLN A 89 0.40 5.92 2.33
C GLN A 89 -0.75 4.99 2.74
N ASN A 90 -2.00 5.45 2.62
CA ASN A 90 -3.16 4.66 3.00
C ASN A 90 -3.32 3.40 2.13
N GLN A 91 -3.15 3.54 0.81
CA GLN A 91 -3.18 2.38 -0.10
C GLN A 91 -2.07 1.36 0.23
N LEU A 92 -0.86 1.84 0.56
CA LEU A 92 0.24 0.98 0.98
C LEU A 92 -0.06 0.29 2.33
N ASP A 93 -0.65 1.01 3.29
CA ASP A 93 -1.00 0.44 4.60
C ASP A 93 -2.00 -0.71 4.46
N VAL A 94 -3.07 -0.50 3.68
CA VAL A 94 -4.09 -1.53 3.45
C VAL A 94 -3.53 -2.73 2.69
N LEU A 95 -2.55 -2.51 1.79
CA LEU A 95 -1.80 -3.62 1.17
C LEU A 95 -1.06 -4.44 2.24
N LEU A 96 -0.32 -3.76 3.11
CA LEU A 96 0.50 -4.37 4.15
C LEU A 96 -0.34 -5.08 5.22
N GLU A 97 -1.61 -4.73 5.40
CA GLU A 97 -2.56 -5.45 6.26
C GLU A 97 -2.88 -6.88 5.77
N PHE A 98 -2.43 -7.29 4.59
CA PHE A 98 -2.59 -8.68 4.15
C PHE A 98 -1.96 -9.66 5.15
N GLU A 99 -0.82 -9.28 5.75
CA GLU A 99 -0.16 -9.94 6.90
C GLU A 99 -0.22 -11.47 6.83
N CYS A 100 0.34 -12.05 5.76
CA CYS A 100 0.52 -13.49 5.63
C CYS A 100 1.95 -13.89 5.98
N SER A 101 2.11 -15.09 6.52
CA SER A 101 3.38 -15.80 6.64
C SER A 101 3.59 -16.73 5.46
N SER A 102 4.82 -17.24 5.28
CA SER A 102 5.12 -18.27 4.28
C SER A 102 4.29 -19.54 4.50
N ASN A 103 3.90 -19.84 5.74
CA ASN A 103 3.09 -21.01 6.07
C ASN A 103 1.62 -20.87 5.66
N ASP A 104 1.13 -19.64 5.44
CA ASP A 104 -0.23 -19.40 4.97
C ASP A 104 -0.37 -19.64 3.46
N LEU A 105 0.75 -19.54 2.73
CA LEU A 105 0.84 -19.59 1.27
C LEU A 105 0.80 -21.03 0.71
N THR A 106 -0.23 -21.76 1.11
CA THR A 106 -0.35 -23.23 0.93
C THR A 106 -1.01 -23.69 -0.37
N ASN A 107 -1.65 -22.78 -1.12
CA ASN A 107 -2.42 -23.14 -2.31
C ASN A 107 -2.27 -22.10 -3.43
N GLY A 108 -2.58 -22.48 -4.67
CA GLY A 108 -2.37 -21.62 -5.84
C GLY A 108 -3.14 -20.30 -5.81
N ILE A 109 -4.32 -20.24 -5.16
CA ILE A 109 -5.14 -19.03 -5.11
C ILE A 109 -4.49 -17.96 -4.22
N ILE A 110 -4.12 -18.33 -2.99
CA ILE A 110 -3.49 -17.39 -2.07
C ILE A 110 -2.09 -16.99 -2.57
N ASN A 111 -1.35 -17.92 -3.19
CA ASN A 111 -0.07 -17.62 -3.84
C ASN A 111 -0.24 -16.58 -4.96
N MET A 112 -1.22 -16.76 -5.85
CA MET A 112 -1.48 -15.80 -6.93
C MET A 112 -1.91 -14.43 -6.38
N CYS A 113 -2.76 -14.42 -5.34
CA CYS A 113 -3.16 -13.21 -4.64
C CYS A 113 -1.94 -12.45 -4.07
N PHE A 114 -1.07 -13.17 -3.36
CA PHE A 114 0.17 -12.62 -2.81
C PHE A 114 1.10 -12.08 -3.91
N MET A 115 1.26 -12.80 -5.03
CA MET A 115 2.08 -12.34 -6.16
C MET A 115 1.55 -11.04 -6.78
N LEU A 116 0.23 -10.85 -6.85
CA LEU A 116 -0.36 -9.60 -7.33
C LEU A 116 -0.10 -8.45 -6.34
N LEU A 117 -0.27 -8.71 -5.03
CA LEU A 117 0.06 -7.74 -3.98
C LEU A 117 1.53 -7.37 -3.99
N PHE A 118 2.43 -8.34 -4.18
CA PHE A 118 3.88 -8.10 -4.30
C PHE A 118 4.18 -7.17 -5.48
N LYS A 119 3.63 -7.45 -6.67
CA LYS A 119 3.84 -6.60 -7.86
C LYS A 119 3.34 -5.17 -7.66
N ASP A 120 2.22 -5.00 -6.95
CA ASP A 120 1.72 -3.68 -6.59
C ASP A 120 2.61 -3.01 -5.53
N LEU A 121 3.04 -3.75 -4.50
CA LEU A 121 3.94 -3.26 -3.45
C LEU A 121 5.21 -2.65 -4.04
N ILE A 122 5.89 -3.37 -4.94
CA ILE A 122 7.14 -2.87 -5.56
C ILE A 122 6.90 -1.52 -6.25
N ARG A 123 5.79 -1.39 -6.99
CA ARG A 123 5.47 -0.16 -7.71
C ARG A 123 5.04 0.98 -6.79
N LEU A 124 4.18 0.69 -5.81
CA LEU A 124 3.73 1.66 -4.81
C LEU A 124 4.90 2.17 -3.99
N PHE A 125 5.75 1.28 -3.47
CA PHE A 125 6.89 1.64 -2.65
C PHE A 125 7.90 2.48 -3.42
N ALA A 126 8.19 2.08 -4.66
CA ALA A 126 9.11 2.86 -5.46
C ALA A 126 8.49 4.26 -5.77
N GLY A 127 7.20 4.35 -6.09
CA GLY A 127 6.53 5.65 -6.29
C GLY A 127 6.54 6.50 -5.03
N TYR A 128 6.40 5.86 -3.88
CA TYR A 128 6.47 6.51 -2.58
C TYR A 128 7.86 7.11 -2.33
N ASN A 129 8.94 6.40 -2.67
CA ASN A 129 10.30 6.94 -2.61
C ASN A 129 10.48 8.19 -3.48
N ASP A 130 9.99 8.18 -4.74
CA ASP A 130 10.08 9.37 -5.60
C ASP A 130 9.38 10.59 -4.98
N GLY A 131 8.21 10.36 -4.39
CA GLY A 131 7.46 11.41 -3.72
C GLY A 131 8.14 11.91 -2.43
N ILE A 132 8.77 11.02 -1.65
CA ILE A 132 9.54 11.42 -0.47
C ILE A 132 10.79 12.22 -0.84
N ILE A 133 11.50 11.83 -1.90
CA ILE A 133 12.67 12.59 -2.32
C ILE A 133 12.25 14.00 -2.80
N ASN A 134 11.18 14.11 -3.60
CA ASN A 134 10.63 15.41 -3.99
C ASN A 134 10.20 16.26 -2.79
N LEU A 135 9.56 15.63 -1.79
CA LEU A 135 9.15 16.29 -0.56
C LEU A 135 10.36 16.89 0.20
N LEU A 136 11.44 16.12 0.29
CA LEU A 136 12.67 16.52 0.99
C LEU A 136 13.44 17.60 0.22
N GLU A 137 13.53 17.50 -1.11
CA GLU A 137 14.16 18.51 -1.98
C GLU A 137 13.50 19.88 -1.81
N LYS A 138 12.18 19.91 -1.64
CA LYS A 138 11.40 21.16 -1.49
C LYS A 138 11.22 21.62 -0.04
N TYR A 139 11.60 20.82 0.95
CA TYR A 139 11.25 21.06 2.36
C TYR A 139 11.73 22.42 2.88
N PHE A 140 12.93 22.85 2.45
CA PHE A 140 13.51 24.14 2.87
C PHE A 140 12.85 25.35 2.21
N ASP A 141 12.01 25.17 1.20
CA ASP A 141 11.26 26.25 0.56
C ASP A 141 9.79 26.29 1.04
N MET A 142 9.38 25.35 1.91
CA MET A 142 8.02 25.27 2.43
C MET A 142 7.75 26.27 3.55
N ASN A 143 6.47 26.67 3.65
CA ASN A 143 5.99 27.45 4.79
C ASN A 143 5.85 26.58 6.05
N LYS A 144 5.72 27.20 7.23
CA LYS A 144 5.68 26.51 8.53
C LYS A 144 4.60 25.40 8.62
N LYS A 145 3.43 25.62 8.02
CA LYS A 145 2.35 24.62 8.01
C LYS A 145 2.73 23.42 7.14
N GLN A 146 3.22 23.67 5.93
CA GLN A 146 3.68 22.66 4.99
C GLN A 146 4.87 21.87 5.55
N CYS A 147 5.84 22.50 6.23
CA CYS A 147 6.94 21.80 6.91
C CYS A 147 6.41 20.78 7.93
N LYS A 148 5.40 21.15 8.74
CA LYS A 148 4.82 20.24 9.74
C LYS A 148 4.15 19.04 9.08
N GLU A 149 3.41 19.25 8.00
CA GLU A 149 2.76 18.19 7.22
C GLU A 149 3.81 17.27 6.55
N ALA A 150 4.83 17.86 5.93
CA ALA A 150 5.93 17.12 5.29
C ALA A 150 6.69 16.24 6.30
N LEU A 151 6.98 16.79 7.48
CA LEU A 151 7.67 16.05 8.53
C LEU A 151 6.85 14.87 9.07
N ASP A 152 5.53 15.04 9.22
CA ASP A 152 4.63 13.94 9.61
C ASP A 152 4.61 12.83 8.53
N ILE A 153 4.52 13.22 7.26
CA ILE A 153 4.58 12.28 6.13
C ILE A 153 5.91 11.52 6.12
N TYR A 154 7.03 12.19 6.35
CA TYR A 154 8.35 11.56 6.38
C TYR A 154 8.54 10.62 7.57
N LYS A 155 8.05 10.96 8.76
CA LYS A 155 8.06 10.03 9.92
C LYS A 155 7.28 8.75 9.61
N LYS A 156 6.10 8.91 9.02
CA LYS A 156 5.22 7.82 8.60
C LYS A 156 5.87 6.94 7.51
N PHE A 157 6.69 7.52 6.63
CA PHE A 157 7.48 6.76 5.65
C PHE A 157 8.45 5.79 6.33
N LEU A 158 9.19 6.27 7.33
CA LEU A 158 10.20 5.47 8.02
C LEU A 158 9.57 4.25 8.72
N ILE A 159 8.41 4.40 9.35
CA ILE A 159 7.69 3.28 9.97
C ILE A 159 7.24 2.25 8.92
N ARG A 160 6.80 2.71 7.74
CA ARG A 160 6.36 1.81 6.66
C ARG A 160 7.51 1.04 6.03
N MET A 161 8.73 1.59 6.02
CA MET A 161 9.93 0.89 5.52
C MET A 161 10.14 -0.46 6.23
N ASP A 162 9.95 -0.50 7.55
CA ASP A 162 10.13 -1.73 8.32
C ASP A 162 9.09 -2.80 7.93
N ARG A 163 7.81 -2.39 7.80
CA ARG A 163 6.72 -3.29 7.37
C ARG A 163 6.90 -3.78 5.92
N VAL A 164 7.41 -2.92 5.04
CA VAL A 164 7.75 -3.32 3.66
C VAL A 164 8.85 -4.37 3.69
N SER A 165 9.89 -4.20 4.52
CA SER A 165 10.96 -5.19 4.67
C SER A 165 10.43 -6.54 5.15
N GLU A 166 9.51 -6.56 6.12
CA GLU A 166 8.86 -7.78 6.59
C GLU A 166 8.08 -8.49 5.47
N PHE A 167 7.31 -7.75 4.67
CA PHE A 167 6.62 -8.31 3.52
C PHE A 167 7.61 -8.92 2.50
N LEU A 168 8.72 -8.22 2.22
CA LEU A 168 9.72 -8.70 1.26
C LEU A 168 10.45 -9.97 1.76
N LYS A 169 10.62 -10.14 3.07
CA LYS A 169 11.15 -11.40 3.64
C LYS A 169 10.21 -12.58 3.39
N VAL A 170 8.89 -12.37 3.52
CA VAL A 170 7.90 -13.41 3.19
C VAL A 170 7.98 -13.77 1.71
N ALA A 171 8.10 -12.75 0.84
CA ALA A 171 8.30 -12.94 -0.59
C ALA A 171 9.56 -13.75 -0.93
N GLU A 172 10.68 -13.46 -0.29
CA GLU A 172 11.93 -14.22 -0.45
C GLU A 172 11.73 -15.68 -0.01
N ASN A 173 11.10 -15.92 1.14
CA ASN A 173 10.88 -17.26 1.69
C ASN A 173 9.99 -18.14 0.80
N VAL A 174 9.11 -17.56 -0.02
CA VAL A 174 8.27 -18.32 -0.97
C VAL A 174 8.88 -18.41 -2.37
N GLY A 175 10.15 -18.00 -2.53
CA GLY A 175 10.91 -18.20 -3.75
C GLY A 175 10.76 -17.09 -4.78
N ILE A 176 10.35 -15.87 -4.39
CA ILE A 176 10.45 -14.72 -5.30
C ILE A 176 11.92 -14.35 -5.48
N ASP A 177 12.37 -14.28 -6.73
CA ASP A 177 13.76 -13.96 -7.07
C ASP A 177 14.21 -12.64 -6.45
N LYS A 178 15.41 -12.66 -5.85
CA LYS A 178 16.04 -11.48 -5.24
C LYS A 178 16.20 -10.32 -6.22
N GLY A 179 16.37 -10.59 -7.52
CA GLY A 179 16.43 -9.57 -8.56
C GLY A 179 15.15 -8.76 -8.74
N ASN A 180 14.01 -9.28 -8.27
CA ASN A 180 12.71 -8.58 -8.26
C ASN A 180 12.43 -7.84 -6.95
N ILE A 181 13.29 -8.00 -5.94
CA ILE A 181 13.16 -7.36 -4.62
C ILE A 181 13.98 -6.07 -4.64
N PRO A 182 13.38 -4.89 -4.38
CA PRO A 182 14.11 -3.64 -4.34
C PRO A 182 15.04 -3.59 -3.13
N ASP A 183 16.25 -3.06 -3.32
CA ASP A 183 17.17 -2.80 -2.21
C ASP A 183 16.62 -1.66 -1.34
N LEU A 184 16.32 -1.97 -0.09
CA LEU A 184 15.80 -1.03 0.90
C LEU A 184 16.96 -0.34 1.61
N THR A 185 17.69 0.53 0.90
CA THR A 185 18.70 1.36 1.58
C THR A 185 18.01 2.26 2.61
N LYS A 186 18.36 2.12 3.89
CA LYS A 186 17.80 2.97 4.95
C LYS A 186 18.16 4.43 4.68
N ALA A 187 17.16 5.30 4.66
CA ALA A 187 17.38 6.74 4.61
C ALA A 187 18.27 7.15 5.81
N PRO A 188 19.32 7.96 5.61
CA PRO A 188 20.25 8.31 6.67
C PRO A 188 19.51 9.04 7.80
N SER A 189 19.61 8.51 9.02
CA SER A 189 18.97 9.05 10.22
C SER A 189 19.46 10.46 10.57
N SER A 190 20.65 10.85 10.11
CA SER A 190 21.18 12.22 10.22
C SER A 190 20.32 13.26 9.49
N LEU A 191 19.61 12.85 8.43
CA LEU A 191 18.72 13.76 7.69
C LEU A 191 17.58 14.26 8.59
N LEU A 192 17.01 13.39 9.43
CA LEU A 192 15.99 13.80 10.39
C LEU A 192 16.47 14.93 11.30
N THR A 193 17.68 14.81 11.85
CA THR A 193 18.27 15.82 12.74
C THR A 193 18.39 17.18 12.08
N HIS A 194 18.63 17.23 10.76
CA HIS A 194 18.68 18.49 10.01
C HIS A 194 17.29 19.08 9.77
N LEU A 195 16.28 18.25 9.53
CA LEU A 195 14.90 18.70 9.32
C LEU A 195 14.25 19.30 10.58
N TYR A 196 14.66 18.85 11.77
CA TYR A 196 14.15 19.36 13.05
C TYR A 196 14.74 20.71 13.50
N LYS A 197 15.83 21.18 12.89
CA LYS A 197 16.54 22.41 13.30
C LYS A 197 15.95 23.70 12.70
N ARG A 198 14.87 23.61 11.93
CA ARG A 198 14.13 24.72 11.32
C ARG A 198 12.76 24.86 11.97
#